data_AF-A0A6M7U3T4-F1
#
_entry.id   AF-A0A6M7U3T4-F1
#
_cell.length_a   1.000
_cell.length_b   1.000
_cell.length_c   1.000
_cell.angle_alpha   90.00
_cell.angle_beta   90.00
_cell.angle_gamma   90.00
#
_symmetry.space_group_name_H-M   'P 1'
#
loop_
_entity.id
_entity.type
_entity.pdbx_description
1 polymer ?
#
loop_
_entity_poly.entity_id
_entity_poly.type
_entity_poly.pdbx_seq_one_letter_code
_entity_poly.pdbx_strand_id
1 'polypeptide(L)' 'MITTQQRPAPSVPAAIITAKCIVERMADKMLEMGMNGTAVTADSLAEHSDFTRAEIKEHGPEASDLAKARAVRHQG' A
#
# COMPACT_ATOMS: atom_id res chain seq x y z
N MET A 1 -45.79 -15.41 2.00
CA MET A 1 -44.41 -15.52 2.52
C MET A 1 -43.50 -14.73 1.60
N ILE A 2 -42.77 -13.74 2.12
CA ILE A 2 -41.89 -12.87 1.33
C ILE A 2 -40.48 -13.47 1.43
N THR A 3 -40.04 -14.14 0.38
CA THR A 3 -38.69 -14.71 0.30
C THR A 3 -37.73 -13.57 -0.07
N THR A 4 -37.10 -12.95 0.93
CA THR A 4 -36.02 -11.99 0.71
C THR A 4 -34.75 -12.76 0.30
N GLN A 5 -34.50 -12.85 -1.01
CA GLN A 5 -33.21 -13.28 -1.56
C GLN A 5 -32.12 -12.31 -1.07
N GLN A 6 -31.26 -12.79 -0.16
CA GLN A 6 -30.01 -12.09 0.19
C GLN A 6 -29.16 -11.98 -1.07
N ARG A 7 -28.98 -10.74 -1.54
CA ARG A 7 -28.06 -10.43 -2.64
C ARG A 7 -26.65 -10.85 -2.20
N PRO A 8 -25.93 -11.69 -2.98
CA PRO A 8 -24.54 -12.00 -2.66
C PRO A 8 -23.76 -10.70 -2.64
N ALA A 9 -23.06 -10.42 -1.53
CA ALA A 9 -22.11 -9.32 -1.49
C ALA A 9 -21.06 -9.54 -2.58
N PRO A 10 -20.64 -8.49 -3.32
CA PRO A 10 -19.54 -8.64 -4.26
C PRO A 10 -18.32 -9.14 -3.49
N SER A 11 -17.91 -10.38 -3.78
CA SER A 11 -16.67 -10.95 -3.26
C SER A 11 -15.54 -10.19 -3.92
N VAL A 12 -15.04 -9.16 -3.23
CA VAL A 12 -13.79 -8.50 -3.61
C VAL A 12 -12.71 -9.58 -3.68
N PRO A 13 -11.99 -9.72 -4.81
CA PRO A 13 -10.98 -10.75 -4.94
C PRO A 13 -9.92 -10.55 -3.86
N ALA A 14 -9.57 -11.62 -3.12
CA ALA A 14 -8.57 -11.56 -2.06
C ALA A 14 -7.24 -10.95 -2.55
N ALA A 15 -6.87 -11.21 -3.81
CA ALA A 15 -5.69 -10.63 -4.45
C ALA A 15 -5.71 -9.09 -4.50
N ILE A 16 -6.88 -8.47 -4.72
CA ILE A 16 -7.03 -7.01 -4.72
C ILE A 16 -6.84 -6.46 -3.31
N ILE A 17 -7.33 -7.18 -2.29
CA ILE A 17 -7.17 -6.78 -0.88
C ILE A 17 -5.70 -6.88 -0.47
N THR A 18 -5.01 -7.95 -0.86
CA THR A 18 -3.58 -8.13 -0.57
C THR A 18 -2.72 -7.08 -1.27
N ALA A 19 -2.96 -6.78 -2.55
CA ALA A 19 -2.24 -5.76 -3.30
C ALA A 19 -2.40 -4.36 -2.68
N LYS A 20 -3.63 -3.99 -2.32
CA LYS A 20 -3.91 -2.72 -1.61
C LYS A 20 -3.16 -2.65 -0.29
N CYS A 21 -3.20 -3.75 0.47
CA CYS A 21 -2.49 -3.84 1.74
C CYS A 21 -0.96 -3.79 1.59
N ILE A 22 -0.41 -4.27 0.46
CA ILE A 22 1.03 -4.13 0.14
C ILE A 22 1.35 -2.66 -0.14
N VAL A 23 0.63 -2.01 -1.07
CA VAL A 23 0.82 -0.59 -1.43
C VAL A 23 0.71 0.31 -0.19
N GLU A 24 -0.28 0.07 0.67
CA GLU A 24 -0.49 0.86 1.88
C GLU A 24 0.63 0.69 2.91
N ARG A 25 1.07 -0.55 3.17
CA ARG A 25 2.22 -0.82 4.07
C ARG A 25 3.51 -0.25 3.51
N MET A 26 3.68 -0.36 2.20
CA MET A 26 4.83 0.14 1.48
C MET A 26 4.88 1.67 1.56
N ALA A 27 3.75 2.35 1.34
CA ALA A 27 3.64 3.79 1.47
C ALA A 27 3.90 4.27 2.91
N ASP A 28 3.41 3.54 3.91
CA ASP A 28 3.66 3.83 5.32
C ASP A 28 5.15 3.75 5.66
N LYS A 29 5.83 2.68 5.19
CA LYS A 29 7.27 2.52 5.36
C LYS A 29 8.08 3.60 4.63
N MET A 30 7.67 3.93 3.40
CA MET A 30 8.25 5.02 2.61
C MET A 30 8.11 6.37 3.34
N LEU A 31 6.95 6.64 3.93
CA LEU A 31 6.71 7.85 4.70
C LEU A 31 7.58 7.90 5.95
N GLU A 32 7.61 6.82 6.74
CA GLU A 32 8.45 6.69 7.94
C GLU A 32 9.93 6.93 7.61
N MET A 33 10.44 6.28 6.55
CA MET A 33 11.82 6.47 6.10
C MET A 33 12.08 7.91 5.67
N GLY A 34 11.17 8.53 4.93
CA GLY A 34 11.27 9.93 4.53
C GLY A 34 11.29 10.89 5.73
N MET A 35 10.47 10.63 6.75
CA MET A 35 10.43 11.41 7.99
C MET A 35 11.72 11.25 8.81
N ASN A 36 12.34 10.06 8.78
CA ASN A 36 13.63 9.80 9.42
C ASN A 36 14.83 10.32 8.61
N GLY A 37 14.62 10.90 7.43
CA GLY A 37 15.69 11.40 6.55
C GLY A 37 16.41 10.30 5.76
N THR A 38 15.86 9.08 5.71
CA THR A 38 16.40 7.98 4.92
C THR A 38 15.93 8.07 3.48
N ALA A 39 16.84 7.82 2.53
CA ALA A 39 16.51 7.77 1.12
C ALA A 39 15.50 6.65 0.83
N VAL A 40 14.32 7.01 0.33
CA VAL A 40 13.24 6.07 -0.01
C VAL A 40 13.51 5.46 -1.39
N THR A 41 14.29 4.39 -1.41
CA THR A 41 14.63 3.66 -2.65
C THR A 41 14.10 2.23 -2.61
N ALA A 42 13.96 1.61 -3.79
CA ALA A 42 13.53 0.22 -3.90
C ALA A 42 14.46 -0.75 -3.15
N ASP A 43 15.75 -0.44 -3.10
CA ASP A 43 16.75 -1.25 -2.40
C ASP A 43 16.57 -1.12 -0.89
N SER A 44 16.55 0.11 -0.38
CA SER A 44 16.34 0.37 1.04
C SER A 44 14.98 -0.15 1.53
N LEU A 45 13.93 -0.11 0.70
CA LEU A 45 12.64 -0.71 1.07
C LEU A 45 12.71 -2.24 1.15
N ALA A 46 13.45 -2.90 0.26
CA ALA A 46 13.67 -4.34 0.32
C ALA A 46 14.55 -4.73 1.51
N GLU A 47 15.49 -3.87 1.91
CA GLU A 47 16.33 -4.09 3.09
C GLU A 47 15.58 -3.87 4.41
N HIS A 48 14.66 -2.90 4.44
CA HIS A 48 13.89 -2.53 5.63
C HIS A 48 12.49 -3.17 5.70
N SER A 49 12.12 -4.05 4.77
CA SER A 49 10.82 -4.73 4.74
C SER A 49 10.85 -6.03 3.95
N ASP A 50 9.89 -6.91 4.20
CA ASP A 50 9.76 -8.21 3.52
C ASP A 50 9.21 -8.12 2.08
N PHE A 51 9.26 -6.95 1.44
CA PHE A 51 8.74 -6.78 0.07
C PHE A 51 9.71 -7.38 -0.95
N THR A 52 9.17 -8.15 -1.90
CA THR A 52 10.00 -8.63 -3.01
C THR A 52 10.30 -7.51 -4.00
N ARG A 53 11.42 -7.62 -4.71
CA ARG A 53 11.78 -6.66 -5.77
C ARG A 53 10.73 -6.56 -6.88
N ALA A 54 9.95 -7.63 -7.10
CA ALA A 54 8.84 -7.65 -8.04
C ALA A 54 7.67 -6.79 -7.55
N GLU A 55 7.22 -6.99 -6.30
CA GLU A 55 6.20 -6.15 -5.66
C GLU A 55 6.64 -4.70 -5.59
N ILE A 56 7.92 -4.44 -5.29
CA ILE A 56 8.45 -3.08 -5.23
C ILE A 56 8.42 -2.40 -6.59
N LYS A 57 8.67 -3.14 -7.67
CA LYS A 57 8.62 -2.60 -9.02
C LYS A 57 7.18 -2.38 -9.48
N GLU A 58 6.26 -3.27 -9.11
CA GLU A 58 4.85 -3.19 -9.49
C GLU A 58 4.10 -2.10 -8.71
N HIS A 59 4.31 -2.05 -7.39
CA HIS A 59 3.57 -1.18 -6.46
C HIS A 59 4.35 0.03 -5.98
N GLY A 60 5.68 0.06 -6.15
CA GLY A 60 6.53 1.17 -5.68
C GLY A 60 6.11 2.55 -6.19
N PRO A 61 5.74 2.74 -7.47
CA PRO A 61 5.24 4.03 -7.95
C PRO A 61 3.97 4.48 -7.23
N GLU A 62 3.01 3.56 -7.06
CA GLU A 62 1.73 3.84 -6.39
C GLU A 62 1.92 4.09 -4.90
N ALA A 63 2.77 3.31 -4.24
CA ALA A 63 3.14 3.49 -2.85
C ALA A 63 3.86 4.83 -2.61
N SER A 64 4.73 5.25 -3.54
CA SER A 64 5.45 6.52 -3.45
C SER A 64 4.53 7.72 -3.62
N ASP A 65 3.56 7.65 -4.53
CA ASP A 65 2.52 8.67 -4.69
C ASP A 65 1.64 8.76 -3.42
N LEU A 66 1.20 7.61 -2.91
CA LEU A 66 0.42 7.54 -1.67
C LEU A 66 1.20 8.06 -0.46
N ALA A 67 2.49 7.75 -0.33
CA ALA A 67 3.36 8.26 0.71
C ALA A 67 3.49 9.79 0.65
N LYS A 68 3.68 10.36 -0.56
CA LYS A 68 3.69 11.82 -0.76
C LYS A 68 2.35 12.46 -0.41
N ALA A 69 1.24 11.88 -0.86
CA ALA A 69 -0.09 12.37 -0.55
C ALA A 69 -0.35 12.37 0.98
N ARG A 70 0.13 11.34 1.68
CA ARG A 70 0.07 11.25 3.15
C ARG A 70 0.99 12.27 3.83
N ALA A 71 2.23 12.43 3.35
CA ALA A 71 3.17 13.43 3.86
C ALA A 71 2.59 14.85 3.81
N VAL A 72 1.94 15.21 2.69
CA VAL A 72 1.28 16.52 2.53
C VAL A 72 0.13 16.68 3.51
N ARG A 73 -0.68 15.64 3.71
CA ARG A 73 -1.79 15.66 4.68
C ARG A 73 -1.33 15.71 6.14
N HIS A 74 -0.14 15.20 6.44
CA HIS A 74 0.43 15.21 7.80
C HIS A 74 1.10 16.55 8.17
N GLN A 75 1.43 17.38 7.17
CA GLN A 75 2.03 18.72 7.38
C GLN A 75 1.00 19.87 7.32
N GLY A 76 -0.29 19.56 7.16
CA GLY A 76 -1.38 20.54 7.06
C GLY A 76 -2.08 20.81 8.38
#